data_AF-A0A9P5CY99-F1
#
_entry.id   AF-A0A9P5CY99-F1
#
_cell.length_a   1.000
_cell.length_b   1.000
_cell.length_c   1.000
_cell.angle_alpha   90.00
_cell.angle_beta   90.00
_cell.angle_gamma   90.00
#
_symmetry.space_group_name_H-M   'P 1'
#
loop_
_entity.id
_entity.type
_entity.pdbx_description
1 polymer ?
#
loop_
_entity_poly.entity_id
_entity_poly.type
_entity_poly.pdbx_seq_one_letter_code
_entity_poly.pdbx_strand_id
1 'polypeptide(L)' 'MVNITEKIKEKGVDPDFNEALIVRSNSTIEDVCDQIHRTLKESFKYALVWGASVTHVPQRVGLGHLVADEDVVHIVSK' A
#
# COMPACT_ATOMS: atom_id res chain seq x y z
N MET A 1 7.56 11.27 9.00
CA MET A 1 7.91 10.00 8.34
C MET A 1 6.82 9.04 8.71
N VAL A 2 6.24 8.37 7.73
CA VAL A 2 5.09 7.47 7.88
C VAL A 2 5.62 6.07 7.65
N ASN A 3 5.44 5.16 8.60
CA ASN A 3 5.85 3.77 8.49
C ASN A 3 4.66 2.93 8.00
N ILE A 4 4.76 2.36 6.80
CA ILE A 4 3.71 1.51 6.24
C ILE A 4 4.21 0.07 6.12
N THR A 5 3.35 -0.89 6.46
CA THR A 5 3.69 -2.31 6.26
C THR A 5 3.15 -2.75 4.91
N GLU A 6 4.06 -3.17 4.03
CA GLU A 6 3.71 -3.68 2.72
C GLU A 6 3.26 -5.15 2.82
N LYS A 7 2.18 -5.49 2.10
CA LYS A 7 1.84 -6.88 1.82
C LYS A 7 1.60 -7.03 0.33
N ILE A 8 2.61 -7.43 -0.44
CA ILE A 8 2.41 -7.85 -1.84
C ILE A 8 2.25 -9.36 -1.84
N LYS A 9 1.10 -9.86 -2.32
CA LYS A 9 0.94 -11.29 -2.57
C LYS A 9 1.05 -11.53 -4.07
N GLU A 10 2.26 -11.76 -4.53
CA GLU A 10 2.46 -12.32 -5.86
C GLU A 10 1.96 -13.78 -5.87
N LYS A 11 1.41 -14.26 -6.99
CA LYS A 11 0.91 -15.64 -7.07
C LYS A 11 2.07 -16.63 -6.94
N GLY A 12 2.34 -17.10 -5.71
CA GLY A 12 3.30 -18.16 -5.43
C GLY A 12 4.47 -17.73 -4.53
N VAL A 13 4.57 -16.46 -4.15
CA VAL A 13 5.57 -15.97 -3.19
C VAL A 13 4.82 -15.57 -1.92
N ASP A 14 5.25 -16.12 -0.78
CA ASP A 14 4.74 -15.70 0.51
C ASP A 14 5.04 -14.22 0.71
N PRO A 15 4.06 -13.39 1.10
CA PRO A 15 4.31 -11.98 1.32
C PRO A 15 5.38 -11.80 2.40
N ASP A 16 6.49 -11.15 2.05
CA ASP A 16 7.52 -10.78 3.00
C ASP A 16 6.99 -9.68 3.91
N PHE A 17 6.80 -10.01 5.20
CA PHE A 17 6.30 -9.08 6.22
C PHE A 17 7.43 -8.28 6.90
N ASN A 18 8.67 -8.39 6.40
CA ASN A 18 9.85 -7.75 7.01
C ASN A 18 10.16 -6.36 6.43
N GLU A 19 9.51 -5.95 5.33
CA GLU A 19 9.78 -4.66 4.71
C GLU A 19 8.69 -3.66 5.09
N ALA A 20 9.06 -2.75 5.99
CA ALA A 20 8.27 -1.57 6.29
C ALA A 20 8.79 -0.41 5.43
N LEU A 21 7.91 0.18 4.63
CA LEU A 21 8.27 1.25 3.71
C LEU A 21 8.06 2.60 4.42
N ILE A 22 9.08 3.46 4.37
CA ILE A 22 9.02 4.78 4.99
C ILE A 22 8.66 5.81 3.93
N VAL A 23 7.45 6.37 4.02
CA VAL A 23 6.97 7.40 3.09
C VAL A 23 6.91 8.78 3.75
N ARG A 24 6.81 9.82 2.91
CA ARG A 24 6.66 11.20 3.41
C ARG A 24 5.27 11.40 4.00
N SER A 25 5.12 12.38 4.88
CA SER A 25 3.79 12.78 5.34
C SER A 25 2.96 13.25 4.14
N ASN A 26 1.66 12.94 4.13
CA ASN A 26 0.74 13.23 3.03
C ASN A 26 1.05 12.48 1.72
N SER A 27 1.65 11.29 1.83
CA SER A 27 1.84 10.38 0.68
C SER A 27 0.54 9.66 0.33
N THR A 28 0.40 9.29 -0.93
CA THR A 28 -0.74 8.52 -1.44
C THR A 28 -0.36 7.07 -1.75
N ILE A 29 -1.35 6.23 -2.02
CA ILE A 29 -1.12 4.87 -2.53
C ILE A 29 -0.30 4.88 -3.83
N GLU A 30 -0.42 5.92 -4.65
CA GLU A 30 0.44 6.11 -5.83
C GLU A 30 1.91 6.25 -5.46
N ASP A 31 2.24 7.10 -4.48
CA ASP A 31 3.60 7.28 -3.98
C ASP A 31 4.16 5.98 -3.39
N VAL A 32 3.30 5.22 -2.70
CA VAL A 32 3.65 3.88 -2.18
C VAL A 32 4.01 2.98 -3.35
N CYS A 33 3.17 2.87 -4.38
CA CYS A 33 3.47 2.06 -5.55
C CYS A 33 4.77 2.47 -6.26
N ASP A 34 5.02 3.78 -6.41
CA ASP A 34 6.24 4.29 -7.07
C ASP A 34 7.53 4.02 -6.28
N GLN A 35 7.45 3.91 -4.95
CA GLN A 35 8.60 3.53 -4.11
C GLN A 35 8.92 2.04 -4.19
N ILE A 36 7.90 1.20 -4.32
CA ILE A 36 8.05 -0.25 -4.47
C ILE A 36 8.62 -0.55 -5.85
N HIS A 37 7.89 -0.15 -6.89
CA HIS A 37 8.29 -0.37 -8.27
C HIS A 37 7.54 0.59 -9.19
N ARG A 38 8.26 1.36 -10.01
CA ARG A 38 7.70 2.40 -10.90
C ARG A 38 6.62 1.92 -11.87
N THR A 39 6.62 0.63 -12.23
CA THR A 39 5.62 0.03 -13.13
C THR A 39 4.43 -0.60 -12.40
N LEU A 40 4.47 -0.69 -11.06
CA LEU A 40 3.39 -1.34 -10.28
C LEU A 40 2.05 -0.61 -10.46
N LYS A 41 2.10 0.72 -10.61
CA LYS A 41 0.94 1.55 -10.89
C LYS A 41 0.23 1.23 -12.21
N GLU A 42 0.96 0.74 -13.21
CA GLU A 42 0.40 0.38 -14.52
C GLU A 42 -0.46 -0.87 -14.43
N SER A 43 -0.08 -1.80 -13.55
CA SER A 43 -0.83 -3.03 -13.27
C SER A 43 -1.77 -2.91 -12.07
N PHE A 44 -1.87 -1.73 -11.44
CA PHE A 44 -2.67 -1.52 -10.23
C PHE A 44 -4.16 -1.69 -10.50
N LYS A 45 -4.84 -2.46 -9.66
CA LYS A 45 -6.30 -2.65 -9.72
C LYS A 45 -7.01 -1.99 -8.55
N TYR A 46 -6.50 -2.19 -7.34
CA TYR A 46 -6.94 -1.55 -6.11
C TYR A 46 -5.97 -1.84 -4.98
N ALA A 47 -6.04 -1.07 -3.90
CA ALA A 47 -5.38 -1.39 -2.65
C ALA A 47 -6.43 -1.72 -1.58
N LEU A 48 -6.06 -2.58 -0.63
CA LEU A 48 -6.78 -2.77 0.63
C LEU A 48 -5.94 -2.15 1.74
N VAL A 49 -6.58 -1.36 2.59
CA VAL A 49 -5.90 -0.69 3.70
C VAL A 49 -6.50 -1.17 5.02
N TRP A 50 -5.63 -1.47 5.97
CA TRP A 50 -5.95 -1.69 7.37
C TRP A 50 -5.19 -0.66 8.19
N GLY A 51 -5.89 0.27 8.81
CA GLY A 51 -5.27 1.31 9.62
C GLY A 51 -6.21 2.48 9.86
N ALA A 52 -5.67 3.56 10.43
CA ALA A 52 -6.45 4.71 10.85
C ALA A 52 -6.87 5.64 9.69
N SER A 53 -6.28 5.46 8.50
CA SER A 53 -6.63 6.20 7.29
C SER A 53 -8.01 5.87 6.72
N VAL A 54 -8.59 4.74 7.13
CA VAL A 54 -9.88 4.25 6.63
C VAL A 54 -10.87 4.04 7.78
N THR A 55 -12.14 4.36 7.53
CA THR A 55 -13.19 4.22 8.55
C THR A 55 -13.66 2.77 8.71
N HIS A 56 -13.57 1.96 7.65
CA HIS A 56 -13.99 0.57 7.66
C HIS A 56 -12.79 -0.31 7.27
N VAL A 57 -12.56 -1.41 7.97
CA VAL A 57 -11.37 -2.24 7.73
C VAL A 57 -11.77 -3.67 7.32
N PRO A 58 -11.21 -4.24 6.23
CA PRO A 58 -10.43 -3.55 5.19
C PRO A 58 -11.29 -2.68 4.27
N GLN A 59 -10.79 -1.51 3.90
CA GLN A 59 -11.40 -0.67 2.88
C GLN A 59 -10.64 -0.78 1.57
N ARG A 60 -11.38 -0.90 0.47
CA ARG A 60 -10.84 -0.83 -0.89
C ARG A 60 -10.63 0.62 -1.27
N VAL A 61 -9.40 0.96 -1.65
CA VAL A 61 -9.00 2.32 -2.02
C VAL A 61 -8.31 2.35 -3.39
N GLY A 62 -8.27 3.54 -3.98
CA GLY A 62 -7.56 3.82 -5.22
C GLY A 62 -6.20 4.49 -4.99
N LEU A 63 -5.52 4.82 -6.08
CA LEU A 63 -4.19 5.46 -6.06
C LEU A 63 -4.16 6.80 -5.30
N GLY A 64 -5.23 7.60 -5.37
CA GLY A 64 -5.30 8.90 -4.70
C GLY A 64 -5.64 8.88 -3.20
N HIS A 65 -5.68 7.70 -2.56
CA HIS A 65 -5.95 7.61 -1.13
C HIS A 65 -4.70 7.97 -0.32
N LEU A 66 -4.86 8.83 0.69
CA LEU A 66 -3.78 9.23 1.59
C LEU A 66 -3.51 8.12 2.61
N VAL A 67 -2.24 7.75 2.75
CA VAL A 67 -1.81 6.79 3.77
C VAL A 67 -1.43 7.49 5.07
N ALA A 68 -1.75 6.85 6.20
CA ALA A 68 -1.41 7.27 7.54
C ALA A 68 -0.32 6.37 8.14
N ASP A 69 0.24 6.82 9.26
CA ASP A 69 1.28 6.08 9.98
C ASP A 69 0.70 4.77 10.51
N GLU A 70 1.51 3.70 10.44
CA GLU A 70 1.14 2.34 10.83
C GLU A 70 0.05 1.69 9.96
N ASP A 71 -0.30 2.30 8.82
CA ASP A 71 -1.20 1.65 7.86
C ASP A 71 -0.54 0.41 7.25
N VAL A 72 -1.32 -0.67 7.19
CA VAL A 72 -0.99 -1.86 6.42
C VAL A 72 -1.69 -1.75 5.06
N VAL A 73 -0.92 -1.86 3.99
CA VAL A 73 -1.43 -1.73 2.62
C VAL A 73 -1.18 -3.02 1.84
N HIS A 74 -2.23 -3.53 1.20
CA HIS A 74 -2.14 -4.65 0.27
C HIS A 74 -2.48 -4.19 -1.13
N ILE A 75 -1.48 -4.15 -2.00
CA ILE A 75 -1.65 -3.79 -3.40
C ILE A 75 -2.11 -5.00 -4.20
N VAL A 76 -3.24 -4.87 -4.88
CA VAL A 76 -3.74 -5.88 -5.82
C VAL A 76 -3.47 -5.39 -7.23
N SER A 77 -2.51 -6.06 -7.89
CA SER A 77 -2.23 -5.89 -9.30
C SER A 77 -3.02 -6.90 -10.15
N LYS A 78 -3.11 -6.64 -11.46
CA LYS A 78 -3.81 -7.48 -12.44
C LYS A 78 -3.02 -8.73 -12.83
#